data_AF-A0A409VQM8-F1
#
_entry.id   AF-A0A409VQM8-F1
#
_cell.length_a   1.000
_cell.length_b   1.000
_cell.length_c   1.000
_cell.angle_alpha   90.00
_cell.angle_beta   90.00
_cell.angle_gamma   90.00
#
_symmetry.space_group_name_H-M   'P 1'
#
loop_
_entity.id
_entity.type
_entity.pdbx_description
1 polymer ?
#
loop_
_entity_poly.entity_id
_entity_poly.type
_entity_poly.pdbx_seq_one_letter_code
_entity_poly.pdbx_strand_id
1 'polypeptide(L)'
;MRFGIFGGLSPVQLSLLNPKFDRSSRRPFTSVRATYLFARYFGIITQSITTYLVLSPHLSTIPIPEATCKAWFAFGVGSSASLIAALDFILMLMVYALYRKDWRIGLFLAILFFAHVAVEAFVAQKAVDVTYDPICDATQTPSELIYLGISVWITHLSLGVLTGIKRDIISLGAPVVKRLIRDGAWGIVLICSFFTTVIPYNMNREVAQAHVIFCWPNALISIACCRIIMNMQTLDYVEADDESITSFNVDDSLEALSLESQQSEERIHAS
;
A
#
# COMPACT_ATOMS: atom_id res chain seq x y z
N MET A 1 24.61 11.72 6.08
CA MET A 1 23.13 11.72 5.93
C MET A 1 22.65 13.15 6.04
N ARG A 2 22.27 13.79 4.93
CA ARG A 2 21.70 15.15 4.90
C ARG A 2 20.22 15.03 4.54
N PHE A 3 19.34 15.40 5.47
CA PHE A 3 17.93 15.63 5.20
C PHE A 3 17.82 16.95 4.41
N GLY A 4 17.46 16.83 3.13
CA GLY A 4 17.17 17.95 2.24
C GLY A 4 15.78 18.50 2.51
N ILE A 5 15.74 19.80 2.78
CA ILE A 5 14.59 20.65 3.11
C ILE A 5 13.53 20.60 2.00
N PHE A 6 12.27 20.39 2.42
CA PHE A 6 11.07 20.56 1.61
C PHE A 6 10.97 22.00 1.08
N GLY A 7 11.17 22.19 -0.22
CA GLY A 7 10.72 23.37 -0.94
C GLY A 7 9.22 23.24 -1.21
N GLY A 8 8.42 24.09 -0.57
CA GLY A 8 6.98 24.17 -0.80
C GLY A 8 6.67 24.71 -2.19
N LEU A 9 6.24 23.83 -3.10
CA LEU A 9 5.37 24.24 -4.19
C LEU A 9 3.92 24.03 -3.76
N SER A 10 3.15 25.11 -3.77
CA SER A 10 1.71 25.10 -3.51
C SER A 10 0.99 24.23 -4.55
N PRO A 11 -0.01 23.41 -4.16
CA PRO A 11 -0.76 22.54 -5.07
C PRO A 11 -1.50 23.27 -6.19
N VAL A 12 -1.62 24.61 -6.13
CA VAL A 12 -2.31 25.42 -7.14
C VAL A 12 -1.44 25.72 -8.37
N GLN A 13 -0.11 25.82 -8.23
CA GLN A 13 0.77 26.11 -9.37
C GLN A 13 1.05 24.91 -10.27
N LEU A 14 0.87 23.68 -9.76
CA LEU A 14 1.02 22.47 -10.58
C LEU A 14 -0.14 22.28 -11.57
N SER A 15 -1.30 22.90 -11.31
CA SER A 15 -2.53 22.71 -12.09
C SER A 15 -2.60 23.57 -13.37
N LEU A 16 -1.79 24.63 -13.49
CA LEU A 16 -1.86 25.55 -14.62
C LEU A 16 -0.87 25.25 -15.76
N LEU A 17 0.13 24.38 -15.53
CA LEU A 17 1.21 24.16 -16.49
C LEU A 17 1.02 22.94 -17.40
N ASN A 18 -0.12 22.23 -17.32
CA ASN A 18 -0.33 21.04 -18.15
C ASN A 18 -1.79 20.84 -18.59
N PRO A 19 -2.28 21.61 -19.58
CA PRO A 19 -3.62 21.42 -20.15
C PRO A 19 -3.82 20.07 -20.88
N LYS A 20 -2.76 19.28 -21.08
CA LYS A 20 -2.85 17.88 -21.56
C LYS A 20 -3.24 16.88 -20.46
N PHE A 21 -3.21 17.27 -19.18
CA PHE A 21 -3.59 16.38 -18.08
C PHE A 21 -5.11 16.13 -17.99
N ASP A 22 -5.91 16.99 -18.62
CA ASP A 22 -7.37 16.93 -18.53
C ASP A 22 -8.00 15.83 -19.42
N ARG A 23 -7.27 15.34 -20.43
CA ARG A 23 -7.78 14.24 -21.29
C ARG A 23 -7.51 12.84 -20.72
N SER A 24 -6.65 12.71 -19.70
CA SER A 24 -6.48 11.49 -18.89
C SER A 24 -7.50 11.38 -17.74
N SER A 25 -8.33 12.42 -17.54
CA SER A 25 -9.35 12.51 -16.47
C SER A 25 -10.61 11.67 -16.72
N ARG A 26 -10.68 10.90 -17.81
CA ARG A 26 -11.78 9.96 -18.10
C ARG A 26 -11.42 8.48 -17.91
N ARG A 27 -10.31 8.15 -17.24
CA ARG A 27 -10.12 6.78 -16.73
C ARG A 27 -11.00 6.61 -15.49
N PRO A 28 -11.80 5.53 -15.39
CA PRO A 28 -12.75 5.35 -14.29
C PRO A 28 -12.01 5.51 -12.96
N PHE A 29 -12.67 6.06 -11.94
CA PHE A 29 -12.16 6.13 -10.57
C PHE A 29 -11.65 4.74 -10.17
N THR A 30 -10.35 4.49 -10.34
CA THR A 30 -9.77 3.16 -10.13
C THR A 30 -9.70 2.95 -8.63
N SER A 31 -10.10 1.76 -8.16
CA SER A 31 -10.08 1.39 -6.74
C SER A 31 -8.74 1.73 -6.06
N VAL A 32 -7.63 1.69 -6.82
CA VAL A 32 -6.29 2.11 -6.39
C VAL A 32 -6.21 3.55 -5.87
N ARG A 33 -6.87 4.52 -6.54
CA ARG A 33 -6.88 5.93 -6.08
C ARG A 33 -7.68 6.09 -4.79
N ALA A 34 -8.79 5.37 -4.64
CA ALA A 34 -9.57 5.39 -3.41
C ALA A 34 -8.78 4.76 -2.24
N THR A 35 -8.14 3.61 -2.47
CA THR A 35 -7.28 2.96 -1.48
C THR A 35 -6.08 3.84 -1.10
N TYR A 36 -5.50 4.58 -2.04
CA TYR A 36 -4.45 5.56 -1.77
C TYR A 36 -4.88 6.65 -0.79
N LEU A 37 -5.99 7.33 -1.12
CA LEU A 37 -6.52 8.40 -0.29
C LEU A 37 -6.88 7.84 1.09
N PHE A 38 -7.53 6.67 1.12
CA PHE A 38 -7.82 5.98 2.37
C PHE A 38 -6.55 5.74 3.20
N ALA A 39 -5.56 5.01 2.70
CA ALA A 39 -4.35 4.67 3.45
C ALA A 39 -3.57 5.89 3.96
N ARG A 40 -3.56 6.99 3.20
CA ARG A 40 -2.86 8.22 3.58
C ARG A 40 -3.64 9.04 4.61
N TYR A 41 -4.88 9.40 4.31
CA TYR A 41 -5.67 10.26 5.20
C TYR A 41 -6.03 9.54 6.48
N PHE A 42 -6.37 8.25 6.38
CA PHE A 42 -6.70 7.44 7.55
C PHE A 42 -5.49 7.26 8.48
N GLY A 43 -4.29 7.02 7.94
CA GLY A 43 -3.06 6.94 8.73
C GLY A 43 -2.74 8.25 9.49
N ILE A 44 -2.90 9.40 8.82
CA ILE A 44 -2.67 10.71 9.45
C ILE A 44 -3.72 10.99 10.53
N ILE A 45 -5.01 10.74 10.24
CA ILE A 45 -6.11 10.95 11.20
C ILE A 45 -5.90 10.09 12.44
N THR A 46 -5.60 8.81 12.28
CA THR A 46 -5.40 7.87 13.39
C THR A 46 -4.20 8.26 14.26
N GLN A 47 -3.07 8.65 13.65
CA GLN A 47 -1.92 9.18 14.39
C GLN A 47 -2.22 10.51 15.10
N SER A 48 -3.01 11.38 14.48
CA SER A 48 -3.36 12.69 15.06
C SER A 48 -4.27 12.51 16.27
N ILE A 49 -5.32 11.67 16.14
CA ILE A 49 -6.18 11.27 17.25
C ILE A 49 -5.34 10.61 18.34
N THR A 50 -4.40 9.75 17.93
CA THR A 50 -3.59 9.01 18.89
C THR A 50 -2.71 9.95 19.73
N THR A 51 -2.02 10.85 19.04
CA THR A 51 -1.14 11.86 19.64
C THR A 51 -1.93 12.84 20.51
N TYR A 52 -3.10 13.27 20.05
CA TYR A 52 -3.99 14.15 20.82
C TYR A 52 -4.43 13.49 22.12
N LEU A 53 -4.82 12.22 22.10
CA LEU A 53 -5.26 11.52 23.31
C LEU A 53 -4.11 11.25 24.29
N VAL A 54 -2.89 10.99 23.80
CA VAL A 54 -1.72 10.86 24.68
C VAL A 54 -1.30 12.20 25.30
N LEU A 55 -1.39 13.31 24.57
CA LEU A 55 -1.01 14.64 25.04
C LEU A 55 -2.12 15.35 25.85
N SER A 56 -3.36 14.86 25.76
CA SER A 56 -4.49 15.55 26.38
C SER A 56 -4.43 15.47 27.90
N PRO A 57 -4.43 16.60 28.62
CA PRO A 57 -4.43 16.62 30.08
C PRO A 57 -5.68 15.97 30.69
N HIS A 58 -6.76 15.82 29.93
CA HIS A 58 -7.96 15.11 30.37
C HIS A 58 -7.75 13.62 30.61
N LEU A 59 -6.78 12.96 29.95
CA LEU A 59 -6.42 11.58 30.26
C LEU A 59 -5.35 11.45 31.35
N SER A 60 -4.77 12.57 31.79
CA SER A 60 -3.79 12.57 32.90
C SER A 60 -4.44 12.55 34.29
N THR A 61 -5.76 12.72 34.38
CA THR A 61 -6.52 12.53 35.63
C THR A 61 -6.92 11.06 35.79
N ILE A 62 -6.13 10.32 36.57
CA ILE A 62 -6.45 8.96 37.02
C ILE A 62 -7.58 9.06 38.06
N PRO A 63 -8.63 8.20 38.01
CA PRO A 63 -8.80 7.01 37.17
C PRO A 63 -9.59 7.25 35.87
N ILE A 64 -9.12 6.63 34.77
CA ILE A 64 -9.82 6.64 33.47
C ILE A 64 -10.93 5.57 33.49
N PRO A 65 -12.16 5.87 33.02
CA PRO A 65 -13.22 4.87 32.93
C PRO A 65 -12.86 3.75 31.92
N GLU A 66 -13.07 2.50 32.32
CA GLU A 66 -12.76 1.30 31.53
C GLU A 66 -13.39 1.31 30.12
N ALA A 67 -14.60 1.85 29.99
CA ALA A 67 -15.30 1.95 28.71
C ALA A 67 -14.55 2.82 27.69
N THR A 68 -13.93 3.92 28.14
CA THR A 68 -13.11 4.78 27.27
C THR A 68 -11.84 4.06 26.85
N CYS A 69 -11.27 3.27 27.75
CA CYS A 69 -10.10 2.45 27.47
C CYS A 69 -10.36 1.39 26.40
N LYS A 70 -11.45 0.63 26.57
CA LYS A 70 -11.93 -0.37 25.62
C LYS A 70 -12.17 0.22 24.25
N ALA A 71 -12.86 1.37 24.19
CA ALA A 71 -13.13 2.06 22.93
C ALA A 71 -11.84 2.52 22.22
N TRP A 72 -10.88 3.05 22.98
CA TRP A 72 -9.58 3.48 22.45
C TRP A 72 -8.76 2.30 21.91
N PHE A 73 -8.67 1.20 22.66
CA PHE A 73 -7.96 0.00 22.22
C PHE A 73 -8.61 -0.60 20.98
N ALA A 74 -9.95 -0.72 20.97
CA ALA A 74 -10.71 -1.18 19.81
C ALA A 74 -10.47 -0.28 18.57
N PHE A 75 -10.42 1.04 18.76
CA PHE A 75 -10.09 1.99 17.69
C PHE A 75 -8.67 1.80 17.15
N GLY A 76 -7.68 1.58 18.02
CA GLY A 76 -6.29 1.32 17.63
C GLY A 76 -6.13 0.03 16.83
N VAL A 77 -6.77 -1.06 17.29
CA VAL A 77 -6.78 -2.35 16.60
C VAL A 77 -7.50 -2.23 15.25
N GLY A 78 -8.71 -1.68 15.22
CA GLY A 78 -9.49 -1.52 13.99
C GLY A 78 -8.78 -0.64 12.96
N SER A 79 -8.12 0.43 13.42
CA SER A 79 -7.33 1.30 12.55
C SER A 79 -6.17 0.55 11.91
N SER A 80 -5.42 -0.22 12.71
CA SER A 80 -4.28 -0.99 12.23
C SER A 80 -4.71 -2.08 11.25
N ALA A 81 -5.77 -2.83 11.59
CA ALA A 81 -6.36 -3.84 10.71
C ALA A 81 -6.80 -3.25 9.36
N SER A 82 -7.43 -2.07 9.36
CA SER A 82 -7.84 -1.42 8.10
C SER A 82 -6.67 -0.98 7.22
N LEU A 83 -5.55 -0.54 7.81
CA LEU A 83 -4.34 -0.17 7.08
C LEU A 83 -3.62 -1.41 6.51
N ILE A 84 -3.55 -2.49 7.30
CA ILE A 84 -3.01 -3.78 6.86
C ILE A 84 -3.87 -4.33 5.72
N ALA A 85 -5.20 -4.33 5.86
CA ALA A 85 -6.12 -4.77 4.81
C ALA A 85 -5.97 -3.93 3.53
N ALA A 86 -5.77 -2.61 3.65
CA ALA A 86 -5.51 -1.75 2.50
C ALA A 86 -4.17 -2.10 1.79
N LEU A 87 -3.12 -2.41 2.57
CA LEU A 87 -1.85 -2.86 2.01
C LEU A 87 -1.99 -4.22 1.32
N ASP A 88 -2.61 -5.20 1.99
CA ASP A 88 -2.87 -6.54 1.45
C ASP A 88 -3.65 -6.43 0.14
N PHE A 89 -4.67 -5.58 0.09
CA PHE A 89 -5.43 -5.31 -1.12
C PHE A 89 -4.55 -4.77 -2.26
N ILE A 90 -3.65 -3.82 -1.99
CA ILE A 90 -2.71 -3.28 -2.99
C ILE A 90 -1.77 -4.39 -3.47
N LEU A 91 -1.20 -5.19 -2.56
CA LEU A 91 -0.31 -6.30 -2.90
C LEU A 91 -1.04 -7.35 -3.74
N MET A 92 -2.29 -7.66 -3.42
CA MET A 92 -3.11 -8.58 -4.19
C MET A 92 -3.43 -8.06 -5.58
N LEU A 93 -3.71 -6.76 -5.73
CA LEU A 93 -3.88 -6.14 -7.05
C LEU A 93 -2.59 -6.23 -7.87
N MET A 94 -1.42 -6.03 -7.25
CA MET A 94 -0.12 -6.21 -7.91
C MET A 94 0.06 -7.63 -8.42
N VAL A 95 -0.18 -8.62 -7.55
CA VAL A 95 -0.05 -10.03 -7.92
C VAL A 95 -1.07 -10.40 -9.00
N TYR A 96 -2.31 -9.95 -8.88
CA TYR A 96 -3.34 -10.22 -9.89
C TYR A 96 -2.99 -9.65 -11.27
N ALA A 97 -2.46 -8.43 -11.32
CA ALA A 97 -1.94 -7.83 -12.55
C ALA A 97 -0.76 -8.64 -13.12
N LEU A 98 0.14 -9.12 -12.25
CA LEU A 98 1.30 -9.93 -12.61
C LEU A 98 0.90 -11.29 -13.23
N TYR A 99 -0.23 -11.85 -12.80
CA TYR A 99 -0.75 -13.13 -13.28
C TYR A 99 -1.66 -13.00 -14.51
N ARG A 100 -1.48 -11.94 -15.32
CA ARG A 100 -2.19 -11.78 -16.59
C ARG A 100 -3.72 -11.86 -16.43
N LYS A 101 -4.24 -11.46 -15.26
CA LYS A 101 -5.68 -11.43 -14.95
C LYS A 101 -6.35 -12.83 -14.92
N ASP A 102 -5.60 -13.90 -14.61
CA ASP A 102 -6.21 -15.22 -14.42
C ASP A 102 -7.17 -15.22 -13.22
N TRP A 103 -8.45 -15.51 -13.49
CA TRP A 103 -9.53 -15.49 -12.50
C TRP A 103 -9.32 -16.51 -11.38
N ARG A 104 -8.64 -17.63 -11.63
CA ARG A 104 -8.38 -18.66 -10.62
C ARG A 104 -7.51 -18.15 -9.49
N ILE A 105 -6.49 -17.38 -9.86
CA ILE A 105 -5.52 -16.80 -8.91
C ILE A 105 -6.16 -15.62 -8.19
N GLY A 106 -6.93 -14.80 -8.91
CA GLY A 106 -7.74 -13.76 -8.28
C GLY A 106 -8.70 -14.32 -7.22
N LEU A 107 -9.37 -15.44 -7.51
CA LEU A 107 -10.26 -16.11 -6.57
C LEU A 107 -9.49 -16.67 -5.36
N PHE A 108 -8.34 -17.32 -5.58
CA PHE A 108 -7.49 -17.81 -4.49
C PHE A 108 -7.04 -16.67 -3.56
N LEU A 109 -6.56 -15.55 -4.13
CA LEU A 109 -6.16 -14.37 -3.36
C LEU A 109 -7.33 -13.75 -2.59
N ALA A 110 -8.51 -13.67 -3.21
CA ALA A 110 -9.70 -13.16 -2.54
C ALA A 110 -10.11 -14.05 -1.36
N ILE A 111 -10.11 -15.37 -1.51
CA ILE A 111 -10.38 -16.30 -0.41
C ILE A 111 -9.38 -16.11 0.73
N LEU A 112 -8.09 -15.98 0.40
CA LEU A 112 -7.03 -15.73 1.38
C LEU A 112 -7.24 -14.40 2.12
N PHE A 113 -7.63 -13.35 1.40
CA PHE A 113 -7.96 -12.05 1.98
C PHE A 113 -9.13 -12.11 2.96
N PHE A 114 -10.26 -12.68 2.53
CA PHE A 114 -11.45 -12.77 3.38
C PHE A 114 -11.21 -13.68 4.58
N ALA A 115 -10.44 -14.76 4.42
CA ALA A 115 -10.04 -15.60 5.54
C ALA A 115 -9.18 -14.82 6.54
N HIS A 116 -8.21 -14.03 6.06
CA HIS A 116 -7.38 -13.17 6.91
C HIS A 116 -8.22 -12.16 7.70
N VAL A 117 -9.08 -11.40 7.01
CA VAL A 117 -9.97 -10.41 7.63
C VAL A 117 -10.93 -11.05 8.63
N ALA A 118 -11.45 -12.25 8.35
CA ALA A 118 -12.34 -12.96 9.26
C ALA A 118 -11.61 -13.39 10.55
N VAL A 119 -10.38 -13.88 10.44
CA VAL A 119 -9.54 -14.25 11.60
C VAL A 119 -9.22 -13.00 12.42
N GLU A 120 -8.80 -11.91 11.79
CA GLU A 120 -8.52 -10.65 12.48
C GLU A 120 -9.76 -10.11 13.20
N ALA A 121 -10.92 -10.11 12.54
CA ALA A 121 -12.17 -9.66 13.15
C ALA A 121 -12.57 -10.52 14.35
N PHE A 122 -12.46 -11.84 14.24
CA PHE A 122 -12.76 -12.75 15.34
C PHE A 122 -11.83 -12.54 16.54
N VAL A 123 -10.53 -12.42 16.30
CA VAL A 123 -9.54 -12.17 17.35
C VAL A 123 -9.72 -10.78 17.96
N ALA A 124 -10.03 -9.76 17.16
CA ALA A 124 -10.27 -8.41 17.65
C ALA A 124 -11.46 -8.35 18.62
N GLN A 125 -12.55 -9.08 18.36
CA GLN A 125 -13.68 -9.17 19.30
C GLN A 125 -13.26 -9.77 20.64
N LYS A 126 -12.39 -10.77 20.64
CA LYS A 126 -11.85 -11.39 21.86
C LYS A 126 -10.86 -10.48 22.59
N ALA A 127 -10.03 -9.74 21.85
CA ALA A 127 -9.04 -8.84 22.42
C ALA A 127 -9.66 -7.65 23.15
N VAL A 128 -10.86 -7.19 22.76
CA VAL A 128 -11.54 -6.06 23.41
C VAL A 128 -12.12 -6.42 24.79
N ASP A 129 -12.39 -7.70 25.05
CA ASP A 129 -13.03 -8.17 26.30
C ASP A 129 -12.05 -8.37 27.48
N VAL A 130 -10.79 -7.98 27.32
CA VAL A 130 -9.76 -8.08 28.36
C VAL A 130 -10.00 -7.01 29.44
N THR A 131 -9.54 -7.26 30.67
CA THR A 131 -9.60 -6.29 31.78
C THR A 131 -8.47 -5.26 31.64
N TYR A 132 -8.81 -3.98 31.81
CA TYR A 132 -7.87 -2.86 31.64
C TYR A 132 -7.51 -2.25 33.00
N ASP A 133 -6.25 -1.91 33.17
CA ASP A 133 -5.78 -1.13 34.32
C ASP A 133 -6.25 0.34 34.25
N PRO A 134 -6.26 1.08 35.38
CA PRO A 134 -6.68 2.49 35.42
C PRO A 134 -5.80 3.43 34.59
N ILE A 135 -4.61 2.96 34.17
CA ILE A 135 -3.70 3.66 33.24
C ILE A 135 -3.90 3.23 31.79
N CYS A 136 -4.98 2.50 31.50
CA CYS A 136 -5.27 1.95 30.19
C CYS A 136 -4.26 0.94 29.63
N ASP A 137 -3.58 0.22 30.53
CA ASP A 137 -2.68 -0.85 30.15
C ASP A 137 -3.41 -2.19 30.17
N ALA A 138 -3.03 -3.08 29.26
CA ALA A 138 -3.55 -4.43 29.23
C ALA A 138 -2.75 -5.26 30.23
N THR A 139 -3.37 -5.59 31.37
CA THR A 139 -2.75 -6.37 32.45
C THR A 139 -2.18 -7.71 31.99
N GLN A 140 -2.80 -8.31 30.98
CA GLN A 140 -2.37 -9.57 30.41
C GLN A 140 -2.39 -9.48 28.89
N THR A 141 -1.25 -9.76 28.25
CA THR A 141 -1.18 -9.92 26.80
C THR A 141 -1.93 -11.21 26.46
N PRO A 142 -3.09 -11.17 25.80
CA PRO A 142 -3.80 -12.39 25.44
C PRO A 142 -2.96 -13.18 24.45
N SER A 143 -2.87 -14.50 24.64
CA SER A 143 -2.19 -15.43 23.73
C SER A 143 -2.74 -15.32 22.29
N GLU A 144 -3.96 -14.81 22.14
CA GLU A 144 -4.61 -14.51 20.86
C GLU A 144 -3.79 -13.54 19.97
N LEU A 145 -3.02 -12.63 20.56
CA LEU A 145 -2.16 -11.73 19.78
C LEU A 145 -1.01 -12.46 19.08
N ILE A 146 -0.54 -13.57 19.67
CA ILE A 146 0.50 -14.41 19.06
C ILE A 146 -0.07 -15.11 17.82
N TYR A 147 -1.29 -15.65 17.93
CA TYR A 147 -1.99 -16.26 16.80
C TYR A 147 -2.25 -15.26 15.66
N LEU A 148 -2.63 -14.02 16.00
CA LEU A 148 -2.79 -12.94 15.03
C LEU A 148 -1.47 -12.61 14.32
N GLY A 149 -0.38 -12.46 15.09
CA GLY A 149 0.95 -12.21 14.52
C GLY A 149 1.41 -13.31 13.56
N ILE A 150 1.20 -14.58 13.92
CA ILE A 150 1.51 -15.74 13.07
C ILE A 150 0.65 -15.74 11.80
N SER A 151 -0.64 -15.43 11.92
CA SER A 151 -1.56 -15.36 10.77
C SER A 151 -1.11 -14.30 9.77
N VAL A 152 -0.83 -13.08 10.25
CA VAL A 152 -0.30 -11.97 9.43
C VAL A 152 1.00 -12.39 8.74
N TRP A 153 1.89 -13.07 9.48
CA TRP A 153 3.14 -13.62 8.96
C TRP A 153 2.93 -14.59 7.80
N ILE A 154 2.04 -15.57 7.97
CA ILE A 154 1.75 -16.57 6.94
C ILE A 154 1.16 -15.89 5.70
N THR A 155 0.22 -14.95 5.88
CA THR A 155 -0.38 -14.20 4.77
C THR A 155 0.68 -13.41 3.98
N HIS A 156 1.51 -12.63 4.67
CA HIS A 156 2.54 -11.81 4.03
C HIS A 156 3.63 -12.67 3.37
N LEU A 157 4.02 -13.79 4.01
CA LEU A 157 4.97 -14.73 3.44
C LEU A 157 4.41 -15.40 2.19
N SER A 158 3.14 -15.83 2.21
CA SER A 158 2.49 -16.45 1.05
C SER A 158 2.44 -15.49 -0.15
N LEU A 159 2.05 -14.24 0.07
CA LEU A 159 2.06 -13.19 -0.95
C LEU A 159 3.47 -12.91 -1.46
N GLY A 160 4.46 -12.88 -0.56
CA GLY A 160 5.87 -12.72 -0.92
C GLY A 160 6.41 -13.85 -1.78
N VAL A 161 6.10 -15.10 -1.43
CA VAL A 161 6.51 -16.29 -2.19
C VAL A 161 5.84 -16.32 -3.57
N LEU A 162 4.53 -16.07 -3.65
CA LEU A 162 3.80 -15.95 -4.92
C LEU A 162 4.42 -14.87 -5.83
N THR A 163 4.77 -13.72 -5.25
CA THR A 163 5.44 -12.63 -5.97
C THR A 163 6.86 -13.03 -6.40
N GLY A 164 7.58 -13.80 -5.57
CA GLY A 164 8.95 -14.25 -5.80
C GLY A 164 9.07 -15.29 -6.91
N ILE A 165 8.24 -16.33 -6.92
CA ILE A 165 8.30 -17.43 -7.90
C ILE A 165 8.14 -16.91 -9.33
N LYS A 166 7.25 -15.93 -9.54
CA LYS A 166 7.01 -15.33 -10.85
C LYS A 166 8.05 -14.29 -11.27
N ARG A 167 8.92 -13.86 -10.35
CA ARG A 167 9.92 -12.83 -10.59
C ARG A 167 10.90 -13.22 -11.69
N ASP A 168 11.39 -14.45 -11.69
CA ASP A 168 12.39 -14.91 -12.66
C ASP A 168 11.82 -14.96 -14.08
N ILE A 169 10.59 -15.46 -14.21
CA ILE A 169 9.89 -15.59 -15.50
C ILE A 169 9.61 -14.22 -16.13
N ILE A 170 9.24 -13.22 -15.32
CA ILE A 170 8.84 -11.88 -15.80
C ILE A 170 10.03 -10.93 -15.93
N SER A 171 11.15 -11.20 -15.24
CA SER A 171 12.34 -10.35 -15.32
C SER A 171 12.93 -10.25 -16.73
N LEU A 172 12.59 -11.18 -17.62
CA LEU A 172 13.01 -11.22 -19.01
C LEU A 172 12.21 -10.27 -19.93
N GLY A 173 11.05 -9.75 -19.51
CA GLY A 173 10.11 -9.05 -20.41
C GLY A 173 9.86 -7.56 -20.11
N ALA A 174 9.97 -7.09 -18.87
CA ALA A 174 9.70 -5.68 -18.53
C ALA A 174 10.49 -5.19 -17.31
N PRO A 175 11.46 -4.26 -17.46
CA PRO A 175 12.24 -3.71 -16.34
C PRO A 175 11.36 -2.96 -15.33
N VAL A 176 10.19 -2.55 -15.78
CA VAL A 176 9.19 -1.77 -15.09
C VAL A 176 8.57 -2.55 -13.90
N VAL A 177 8.21 -3.81 -14.12
CA VAL A 177 7.62 -4.69 -13.10
C VAL A 177 8.60 -5.00 -11.97
N LYS A 178 9.91 -5.04 -12.27
CA LYS A 178 10.97 -5.32 -11.28
C LYS A 178 11.04 -4.24 -10.19
N ARG A 179 10.83 -2.97 -10.53
CA ARG A 179 10.84 -1.87 -9.56
C ARG A 179 9.67 -2.03 -8.58
N LEU A 180 8.48 -2.27 -9.12
CA LEU A 180 7.26 -2.47 -8.35
C LEU A 180 7.36 -3.67 -7.38
N ILE A 181 7.85 -4.83 -7.87
CA ILE A 181 8.07 -6.02 -7.02
C ILE A 181 9.09 -5.76 -5.92
N ARG A 182 10.18 -5.04 -6.23
CA ARG A 182 11.20 -4.70 -5.23
C ARG A 182 10.61 -3.86 -4.11
N ASP A 183 9.79 -2.88 -4.42
CA ASP A 183 9.19 -2.00 -3.42
C ASP A 183 8.11 -2.71 -2.60
N GLY A 184 7.32 -3.59 -3.22
CA GLY A 184 6.41 -4.48 -2.50
C GLY A 184 7.15 -5.44 -1.55
N ALA A 185 8.29 -5.99 -2.00
CA ALA A 185 9.14 -6.85 -1.17
C ALA A 185 9.74 -6.09 0.04
N TRP A 186 10.13 -4.82 -0.13
CA TRP A 186 10.54 -3.98 1.00
C TRP A 186 9.42 -3.80 2.02
N GLY A 187 8.18 -3.62 1.56
CA GLY A 187 7.00 -3.56 2.44
C GLY A 187 6.83 -4.84 3.28
N ILE A 188 6.91 -6.00 2.63
CA ILE A 188 6.81 -7.31 3.31
C ILE A 188 7.94 -7.48 4.33
N VAL A 189 9.19 -7.17 3.95
CA VAL A 189 10.35 -7.29 4.85
C VAL A 189 10.21 -6.36 6.06
N LEU A 190 9.74 -5.13 5.87
CA LEU A 190 9.50 -4.19 6.97
C LEU A 190 8.44 -4.71 7.95
N ILE A 191 7.35 -5.27 7.45
CA ILE A 191 6.26 -5.82 8.28
C ILE A 191 6.74 -7.05 9.04
N CYS A 192 7.35 -8.01 8.34
CA CYS A 192 7.92 -9.19 8.98
C CYS A 192 8.92 -8.78 10.08
N SER A 193 9.86 -7.89 9.77
CA SER A 193 10.84 -7.40 10.76
C SER A 193 10.18 -6.73 11.97
N PHE A 194 9.11 -5.98 11.76
CA PHE A 194 8.38 -5.35 12.86
C PHE A 194 7.74 -6.40 13.76
N PHE A 195 7.02 -7.36 13.21
CA PHE A 195 6.39 -8.43 14.00
C PHE A 195 7.43 -9.33 14.69
N THR A 196 8.58 -9.65 14.06
CA THR A 196 9.67 -10.42 14.70
C THR A 196 10.26 -9.69 15.90
N THR A 197 10.30 -8.35 15.88
CA THR A 197 10.88 -7.59 16.99
C THR A 197 9.87 -7.33 18.10
N VAL A 198 8.61 -7.07 17.75
CA VAL A 198 7.55 -6.75 18.71
C VAL A 198 7.08 -7.96 19.51
N ILE A 199 6.91 -9.13 18.88
CA ILE A 199 6.47 -10.35 19.58
C ILE A 199 7.39 -10.70 20.78
N PRO A 200 8.72 -10.89 20.61
CA PRO A 200 9.60 -11.21 21.73
C PRO A 200 9.76 -10.03 22.69
N TYR A 201 9.68 -8.79 22.21
CA TYR A 201 9.71 -7.61 23.08
C TYR A 201 8.54 -7.62 24.07
N ASN A 202 7.33 -7.90 23.60
CA ASN A 202 6.14 -8.01 24.44
C ASN A 202 6.23 -9.18 25.44
N MET A 203 6.82 -10.31 25.03
CA MET A 203 7.03 -11.45 25.94
C MET A 203 8.01 -11.14 27.07
N ASN A 204 9.04 -10.33 26.82
CA ASN A 204 10.07 -10.05 27.81
C ASN A 204 9.72 -8.91 28.77
N ARG A 205 8.86 -7.98 28.37
CA ARG A 205 8.58 -6.77 29.16
C ARG A 205 7.31 -6.84 29.99
N GLU A 206 6.43 -7.83 29.77
CA GLU A 206 5.07 -7.97 30.36
C GLU A 206 4.15 -6.73 30.26
N VAL A 207 4.68 -5.59 29.81
CA VAL A 207 4.03 -4.29 29.71
C VAL A 207 4.07 -3.86 28.25
N ALA A 208 2.91 -3.90 27.60
CA ALA A 208 2.74 -3.59 26.19
C ALA A 208 2.28 -2.14 26.04
N GLN A 209 3.22 -1.21 25.80
CA GLN A 209 2.85 0.17 25.50
C GLN A 209 2.10 0.26 24.17
N ALA A 210 0.77 0.25 24.24
CA ALA A 210 -0.15 0.26 23.09
C ALA A 210 0.20 1.36 22.08
N HIS A 211 0.62 2.54 22.55
CA HIS A 211 1.04 3.64 21.69
C HIS A 211 2.18 3.26 20.74
N VAL A 212 3.23 2.61 21.25
CA VAL A 212 4.40 2.24 20.43
C VAL A 212 4.02 1.14 19.44
N ILE A 213 3.22 0.18 19.90
CA ILE A 213 2.81 -1.00 19.10
C ILE A 213 1.91 -0.60 17.94
N PHE A 214 1.01 0.38 18.10
CA PHE A 214 0.09 0.78 17.03
C PHE A 214 0.63 1.95 16.17
N CYS A 215 1.27 2.97 16.75
CA CYS A 215 1.70 4.14 15.95
C CYS A 215 2.78 3.79 14.93
N TRP A 216 3.77 2.98 15.31
CA TRP A 216 4.92 2.70 14.44
C TRP A 216 4.55 1.90 13.19
N PRO A 217 3.81 0.77 13.27
CA PRO A 217 3.35 0.03 12.10
C PRO A 217 2.46 0.86 11.21
N ASN A 218 1.52 1.60 11.79
CA ASN A 218 0.57 2.38 11.01
C ASN A 218 1.28 3.46 10.20
N ALA A 219 2.32 4.09 10.77
CA ALA A 219 3.18 5.01 10.02
C ALA A 219 3.95 4.32 8.91
N LEU A 220 4.60 3.18 9.20
CA LEU A 220 5.39 2.43 8.22
C LEU A 220 4.53 1.91 7.07
N ILE A 221 3.36 1.35 7.36
CA ILE A 221 2.39 0.86 6.40
C ILE A 221 1.88 2.01 5.53
N SER A 222 1.53 3.15 6.13
CA SER A 222 1.07 4.32 5.36
C SER A 222 2.15 4.81 4.39
N ILE A 223 3.42 4.89 4.83
CA ILE A 223 4.56 5.27 3.98
C ILE A 223 4.79 4.24 2.87
N ALA A 224 4.72 2.94 3.19
CA ALA A 224 4.89 1.85 2.23
C ALA A 224 3.80 1.90 1.15
N CYS A 225 2.53 1.98 1.55
CA CYS A 225 1.39 2.15 0.64
C CYS A 225 1.58 3.36 -0.28
N CYS A 226 1.98 4.51 0.27
CA CYS A 226 2.22 5.71 -0.52
C CYS A 226 3.32 5.51 -1.56
N ARG A 227 4.46 4.89 -1.18
CA ARG A 227 5.57 4.63 -2.12
C ARG A 227 5.18 3.68 -3.23
N ILE A 228 4.50 2.57 -2.90
CA ILE A 228 4.06 1.57 -3.87
C ILE A 228 3.13 2.22 -4.90
N ILE A 229 2.15 3.01 -4.44
CA ILE A 229 1.16 3.63 -5.32
C ILE A 229 1.77 4.73 -6.19
N MET A 230 2.64 5.59 -5.63
CA MET A 230 3.32 6.61 -6.43
C MET A 230 4.14 5.96 -7.54
N ASN A 231 4.84 4.86 -7.23
CA ASN A 231 5.62 4.14 -8.23
C ASN A 231 4.71 3.55 -9.32
N MET A 232 3.56 2.96 -8.97
CA MET A 232 2.57 2.51 -9.96
C MET A 232 2.03 3.64 -10.86
N GLN A 233 1.82 4.84 -10.31
CA GLN A 233 1.32 5.95 -11.11
C GLN A 233 2.38 6.47 -12.09
N THR A 234 3.65 6.48 -11.69
CA THR A 234 4.75 6.83 -12.59
C THR A 234 4.86 5.82 -13.74
N LEU A 235 4.56 4.54 -13.48
CA LEU A 235 4.54 3.50 -14.52
C LEU A 235 3.50 3.77 -15.62
N ASP A 236 2.26 4.05 -15.24
CA ASP A 236 1.15 4.27 -16.17
C ASP A 236 1.39 5.48 -17.10
N TYR A 237 2.17 6.45 -16.63
CA TYR A 237 2.60 7.60 -17.43
C TYR A 237 3.67 7.25 -18.47
N VAL A 238 4.68 6.44 -18.08
CA VAL A 238 5.79 6.05 -18.99
C VAL A 238 5.28 5.16 -20.12
N GLU A 239 4.39 4.21 -19.83
CA GLU A 239 3.84 3.30 -20.85
C GLU A 239 2.99 4.06 -21.89
N ALA A 240 2.22 5.05 -21.44
CA ALA A 240 1.45 5.91 -22.35
C ALA A 240 2.33 6.79 -23.24
N ASP A 241 3.50 7.21 -22.75
CA ASP A 241 4.45 8.02 -23.53
C ASP A 241 5.18 7.15 -24.57
N ASP A 242 5.65 5.96 -24.18
CA ASP A 242 6.29 5.00 -25.10
C ASP A 242 5.34 4.54 -26.21
N GLU A 243 4.07 4.27 -25.92
CA GLU A 243 3.07 3.91 -26.93
C GLU A 243 2.84 5.06 -27.92
N SER A 244 2.83 6.31 -27.43
CA SER A 244 2.67 7.50 -28.27
C SER A 244 3.90 7.79 -29.14
N ILE A 245 5.11 7.57 -28.61
CA ILE A 245 6.37 7.73 -29.35
C ILE A 245 6.48 6.63 -30.41
N THR A 246 6.07 5.41 -30.08
CA THR A 246 6.09 4.28 -31.03
C THR A 246 5.08 4.49 -32.14
N SER A 247 3.86 4.95 -31.84
CA SER A 247 2.87 5.28 -32.87
C SER A 247 3.34 6.43 -33.77
N PHE A 248 3.94 7.47 -33.18
CA PHE A 248 4.46 8.61 -33.93
C PHE A 248 5.59 8.20 -34.89
N ASN A 249 6.52 7.37 -34.44
CA ASN A 249 7.60 6.86 -35.30
C ASN A 249 7.09 5.96 -36.44
N VAL A 250 6.02 5.19 -36.22
CA VAL A 250 5.42 4.35 -37.26
C VAL A 250 4.73 5.20 -38.32
N ASP A 251 3.98 6.22 -37.92
CA ASP A 251 3.30 7.13 -38.85
C ASP A 251 4.30 7.92 -39.71
N ASP A 252 5.36 8.48 -39.10
CA ASP A 252 6.44 9.18 -39.82
C ASP A 252 7.14 8.25 -40.84
N SER A 253 7.39 7.00 -40.46
CA SER A 253 8.01 6.01 -41.34
C SER A 253 7.11 5.63 -42.51
N LEU A 254 5.79 5.54 -42.27
CA LEU A 254 4.81 5.21 -43.30
C LEU A 254 4.62 6.37 -44.28
N GLU A 255 4.64 7.60 -43.79
CA GLU A 255 4.59 8.81 -44.60
C GLU A 255 5.83 8.93 -45.49
N ALA A 256 7.03 8.67 -44.94
CA ALA A 256 8.28 8.64 -45.69
C ALA A 256 8.28 7.59 -46.82
N LEU A 257 7.79 6.37 -46.54
CA LEU A 257 7.65 5.32 -47.57
C LEU A 257 6.63 5.68 -48.66
N SER A 258 5.53 6.36 -48.28
CA SER A 258 4.54 6.81 -49.26
C SER A 258 5.10 7.85 -50.24
N LEU A 259 5.98 8.75 -49.75
CA LEU A 259 6.66 9.75 -50.57
C LEU A 259 7.69 9.13 -51.52
N GLU A 260 8.45 8.13 -51.07
CA GLU A 260 9.37 7.39 -51.94
C GLU A 260 8.64 6.64 -53.06
N SER A 261 7.48 6.04 -52.75
CA SER A 261 6.64 5.38 -53.75
C SER A 261 6.17 6.36 -54.84
N GLN A 262 5.70 7.55 -54.46
CA GLN A 262 5.26 8.56 -55.43
C GLN A 262 6.42 9.06 -56.31
N GLN A 263 7.59 9.30 -55.73
CA GLN A 263 8.78 9.70 -56.51
C GLN A 263 9.25 8.62 -57.49
N SER A 264 8.99 7.34 -57.20
CA SER A 264 9.31 6.24 -58.12
C SER A 264 8.38 6.22 -59.33
N GLU A 265 7.08 6.50 -59.16
CA GLU A 265 6.13 6.56 -60.28
C GLU A 265 6.41 7.74 -61.22
N GLU A 266 6.72 8.91 -60.67
CA GLU A 266 7.06 10.10 -61.48
C GLU A 266 8.32 9.86 -62.33
N ARG A 267 9.32 9.15 -61.80
CA ARG A 267 10.53 8.79 -62.54
C ARG A 267 10.26 7.84 -63.71
N ILE A 268 9.28 6.94 -63.59
CA ILE A 268 8.92 6.02 -64.68
C ILE A 268 8.20 6.78 -65.80
N HIS A 269 7.35 7.75 -65.47
CA HIS A 269 6.61 8.54 -66.47
C HIS A 269 7.45 9.58 -67.23
N ALA A 270 8.60 9.98 -66.68
CA ALA A 270 9.50 10.94 -67.30
C ALA A 270 10.52 10.31 -68.28
N SER A 271 10.59 8.98 -68.36
CA SER A 271 11.47 8.22 -69.27
C SER A 271 10.73 7.76 -70.52
#